data_AF-A0A0H5NPF8-F1
#
_entry.id   AF-A0A0H5NPF8-F1
#
_cell.length_a   1.000
_cell.length_b   1.000
_cell.length_c   1.000
_cell.angle_alpha   90.00
_cell.angle_beta   90.00
_cell.angle_gamma   90.00
#
_symmetry.space_group_name_H-M   'P 1'
#
loop_
_entity.id
_entity.type
_entity.pdbx_description
1 polymer ?
#
loop_
_entity_poly.entity_id
_entity_poly.type
_entity_poly.pdbx_seq_one_letter_code
_entity_poly.pdbx_strand_id
1 'polypeptide(L)'
;MKIHKNTLRAAGACAAATVAFGMLSAGAANADTFVPLPGGEITKTLSDGTVVTVRLVGESATISPSMGATPVHRNAWVSGSAQVEISGGGEDVGGKIYPGYVVGCQVNIDGGGVEGGVEGSADWSGDTVTGGVGAESGGELTLGPGQAKSFYILDIEKPDDYGNEDHATNNKFKGNSGSVTWADSTIGLSGCAGYAQARSFVKVKVETDNVMSVVTLWGQPFSLG
;
A
#
# COMPACT_ATOMS: atom_id res chain seq x y z
N MET A 1 42.87 57.34 -27.39
CA MET A 1 41.95 56.22 -27.67
C MET A 1 41.07 56.01 -26.44
N LYS A 2 39.84 56.55 -26.44
CA LYS A 2 38.92 56.46 -25.30
C LYS A 2 38.22 55.10 -25.35
N ILE A 3 38.58 54.20 -24.45
CA ILE A 3 37.92 52.90 -24.32
C ILE A 3 36.58 53.15 -23.62
N HIS A 4 35.48 52.97 -24.36
CA HIS A 4 34.13 53.13 -23.84
C HIS A 4 33.86 52.06 -22.77
N LYS A 5 33.64 52.51 -21.53
CA LYS A 5 33.30 51.70 -20.34
C LYS A 5 32.07 50.78 -20.47
N ASN A 6 31.34 50.84 -21.60
CA ASN A 6 30.10 50.09 -21.80
C ASN A 6 30.30 48.70 -22.40
N THR A 7 31.45 48.38 -23.00
CA THR A 7 31.68 47.07 -23.63
C THR A 7 32.06 45.95 -22.65
N LEU A 8 32.53 46.30 -21.44
CA LEU A 8 32.92 45.30 -20.44
C LEU A 8 31.72 44.65 -19.71
N ARG A 9 30.53 45.26 -19.76
CA ARG A 9 29.32 44.73 -19.11
C ARG A 9 28.60 43.66 -19.92
N ALA A 10 28.84 43.58 -21.23
CA ALA A 10 28.17 42.61 -22.10
C ALA A 10 28.82 41.21 -22.05
N ALA A 11 30.11 41.10 -21.72
CA ALA A 11 30.81 39.81 -21.69
C ALA A 11 30.49 38.96 -20.45
N GLY A 12 30.17 39.59 -19.31
CA GLY A 12 29.83 38.87 -18.07
C GLY A 12 28.44 38.23 -18.08
N ALA A 13 27.50 38.77 -18.87
CA ALA A 13 26.14 38.25 -18.96
C ALA A 13 26.04 36.94 -19.75
N CYS A 14 26.92 36.72 -20.75
CA CYS A 14 26.90 35.51 -21.56
C CYS A 14 27.51 34.28 -20.84
N ALA A 15 28.48 34.49 -19.94
CA ALA A 15 29.09 33.40 -19.17
C ALA A 15 28.18 32.85 -18.07
N ALA A 16 27.26 33.67 -17.53
CA ALA A 16 26.30 33.21 -16.53
C ALA A 16 25.14 32.40 -17.15
N ALA A 17 24.77 32.69 -18.40
CA ALA A 17 23.68 31.99 -19.08
C ALA A 17 24.03 30.54 -19.46
N THR A 18 25.29 30.23 -19.76
CA THR A 18 25.72 28.87 -20.13
C THR A 18 25.83 27.93 -18.94
N VAL A 19 26.17 28.43 -17.74
CA VAL A 19 26.17 27.63 -16.51
C VAL A 19 24.74 27.28 -16.06
N ALA A 20 23.77 28.17 -16.31
CA ALA A 20 22.36 27.94 -15.97
C ALA A 20 21.71 26.84 -16.85
N PHE A 21 22.09 26.72 -18.13
CA PHE A 21 21.57 25.65 -19.00
C PHE A 21 22.20 24.28 -18.74
N GLY A 22 23.43 24.22 -18.23
CA GLY A 22 24.12 22.95 -17.90
C GLY A 22 23.55 22.22 -16.69
N MET A 23 22.85 22.91 -15.79
CA MET A 23 22.25 22.32 -14.57
C MET A 23 20.79 21.84 -14.75
N LEU A 24 20.20 22.02 -15.94
CA LEU A 24 18.88 21.45 -16.26
C LEU A 24 18.94 19.97 -16.65
N SER A 25 20.13 19.37 -16.67
CA SER A 25 20.32 17.91 -16.78
C SER A 25 20.13 17.21 -15.43
N ALA A 26 19.15 17.64 -14.64
CA ALA A 26 18.57 16.76 -13.63
C ALA A 26 17.93 15.61 -14.42
N GLY A 27 18.62 14.47 -14.53
CA GLY A 27 18.02 13.25 -15.04
C GLY A 27 16.68 13.01 -14.33
N ALA A 28 15.69 12.44 -15.03
CA ALA A 28 14.33 12.28 -14.54
C ALA A 28 14.33 11.86 -13.05
N ALA A 29 14.05 12.82 -12.16
CA ALA A 29 13.89 12.51 -10.77
C ALA A 29 12.58 11.73 -10.69
N ASN A 30 12.67 10.43 -10.44
CA ASN A 30 11.50 9.63 -10.10
C ASN A 30 11.08 10.12 -8.71
N ALA A 31 10.21 11.12 -8.70
CA ALA A 31 9.66 11.70 -7.47
C ALA A 31 8.46 10.87 -7.02
N ASP A 32 8.20 10.92 -5.73
CA ASP A 32 6.99 10.33 -5.17
C ASP A 32 5.75 10.93 -5.84
N THR A 33 4.79 10.06 -6.21
CA THR A 33 3.50 10.49 -6.77
C THR A 33 2.44 10.37 -5.69
N PHE A 34 1.94 11.51 -5.23
CA PHE A 34 0.83 11.55 -4.29
C PHE A 34 -0.52 11.33 -5.00
N VAL A 35 -1.29 10.38 -4.50
CA VAL A 35 -2.61 10.00 -4.99
C VAL A 35 -3.62 10.22 -3.86
N PRO A 36 -4.44 11.28 -3.92
CA PRO A 36 -5.56 11.44 -3.01
C PRO A 36 -6.65 10.42 -3.35
N LEU A 37 -7.13 9.69 -2.35
CA LEU A 37 -8.19 8.70 -2.53
C LEU A 37 -9.47 9.16 -1.82
N PRO A 38 -10.64 8.93 -2.42
CA PRO A 38 -11.90 9.43 -1.87
C PRO A 38 -12.35 8.69 -0.60
N GLY A 39 -11.68 7.59 -0.23
CA GLY A 39 -12.16 6.70 0.82
C GLY A 39 -13.43 5.97 0.40
N GLY A 40 -14.36 5.81 1.35
CA GLY A 40 -15.67 5.23 1.06
C GLY A 40 -16.54 5.05 2.30
N GLU A 41 -17.80 4.70 2.07
CA GLU A 41 -18.77 4.40 3.13
C GLU A 41 -19.71 3.29 2.67
N ILE A 42 -20.04 2.39 3.60
CA ILE A 42 -21.08 1.38 3.40
C ILE A 42 -21.88 1.22 4.68
N THR A 43 -23.21 1.19 4.53
CA THR A 43 -24.15 0.85 5.60
C THR A 43 -24.85 -0.45 5.26
N LYS A 44 -24.91 -1.36 6.24
CA LYS A 44 -25.58 -2.66 6.12
C LYS A 44 -26.40 -2.94 7.36
N THR A 45 -27.65 -3.35 7.14
CA THR A 45 -28.53 -3.86 8.19
C THR A 45 -28.35 -5.38 8.27
N LEU A 46 -28.05 -5.87 9.46
CA LEU A 46 -27.92 -7.29 9.76
C LEU A 46 -29.31 -7.94 9.92
N SER A 47 -29.36 -9.27 9.99
CA SER A 47 -30.62 -10.02 10.10
C SER A 47 -31.36 -9.80 11.43
N ASP A 48 -30.68 -9.34 12.47
CA ASP A 48 -31.27 -8.97 13.77
C ASP A 48 -31.74 -7.51 13.82
N GLY A 49 -31.61 -6.75 12.72
CA GLY A 49 -31.97 -5.33 12.65
C GLY A 49 -30.85 -4.38 13.02
N THR A 50 -29.70 -4.87 13.48
CA THR A 50 -28.52 -4.06 13.78
C THR A 50 -28.01 -3.35 12.51
N VAL A 51 -27.78 -2.05 12.58
CA VAL A 51 -27.23 -1.26 11.48
C VAL A 51 -25.74 -1.04 11.69
N VAL A 52 -24.93 -1.49 10.74
CA VAL A 52 -23.48 -1.34 10.74
C VAL A 52 -23.09 -0.36 9.65
N THR A 53 -22.40 0.72 10.02
CA THR A 53 -21.82 1.69 9.10
C THR A 53 -20.31 1.60 9.20
N VAL A 54 -19.66 1.39 8.05
CA VAL A 54 -18.20 1.36 7.93
C VAL A 54 -17.76 2.50 7.01
N ARG A 55 -16.83 3.31 7.48
CA ARG A 55 -16.26 4.47 6.77
C ARG A 55 -14.76 4.28 6.62
N LEU A 56 -14.23 4.63 5.46
CA LEU A 56 -12.81 4.82 5.21
C LEU A 56 -12.60 6.29 4.89
N VAL A 57 -11.86 7.01 5.73
CA VAL A 57 -11.66 8.46 5.61
C VAL A 57 -10.18 8.82 5.60
N GLY A 58 -9.87 9.96 4.96
CA GLY A 58 -8.49 10.46 4.87
C GLY A 58 -7.55 9.52 4.13
N GLU A 59 -8.07 8.73 3.18
CA GLU A 59 -7.29 7.76 2.43
C GLU A 59 -6.35 8.47 1.45
N SER A 60 -5.08 8.07 1.45
CA SER A 60 -4.10 8.53 0.47
C SER A 60 -3.04 7.47 0.21
N ALA A 61 -2.41 7.55 -0.95
CA ALA A 61 -1.25 6.75 -1.31
C ALA A 61 -0.15 7.64 -1.89
N THR A 62 1.08 7.45 -1.44
CA THR A 62 2.27 8.08 -1.98
C THR A 62 3.09 6.99 -2.67
N ILE A 63 3.06 6.98 -4.00
CA ILE A 63 3.77 5.99 -4.80
C ILE A 63 5.24 6.41 -4.89
N SER A 64 6.12 5.56 -4.36
CA SER A 64 7.56 5.80 -4.37
C SER A 64 8.26 4.92 -5.40
N PRO A 65 9.38 5.40 -5.98
CA PRO A 65 10.24 4.56 -6.81
C PRO A 65 10.73 3.32 -6.04
N SER A 66 11.16 2.30 -6.79
CA SER A 66 11.83 1.13 -6.21
C SER A 66 13.02 1.56 -5.35
N MET A 67 12.99 1.19 -4.06
CA MET A 67 14.09 1.45 -3.13
C MET A 67 15.37 0.68 -3.50
N GLY A 68 15.22 -0.45 -4.20
CA GLY A 68 16.34 -1.24 -4.74
C GLY A 68 16.77 -0.85 -6.16
N ALA A 69 16.17 0.19 -6.76
CA ALA A 69 16.38 0.61 -8.14
C ALA A 69 16.15 -0.51 -9.19
N THR A 70 15.33 -1.50 -8.85
CA THR A 70 14.98 -2.65 -9.68
C THR A 70 13.68 -2.39 -10.46
N PRO A 71 13.62 -2.70 -11.77
CA PRO A 71 12.43 -2.42 -12.60
C PRO A 71 11.14 -3.16 -12.19
N VAL A 72 11.28 -4.26 -11.44
CA VAL A 72 10.19 -5.14 -11.05
C VAL A 72 9.66 -4.89 -9.64
N HIS A 73 10.10 -3.81 -8.98
CA HIS A 73 9.59 -3.46 -7.67
C HIS A 73 8.66 -2.24 -7.76
N ARG A 74 7.65 -2.23 -6.89
CA ARG A 74 6.73 -1.10 -6.67
C ARG A 74 6.70 -0.83 -5.18
N ASN A 75 6.64 0.44 -4.81
CA ASN A 75 6.54 0.86 -3.42
C ASN A 75 5.45 1.92 -3.28
N ALA A 76 4.64 1.82 -2.23
CA ALA A 76 3.66 2.84 -1.90
C ALA A 76 3.49 3.00 -0.40
N TRP A 77 3.40 4.24 0.06
CA TRP A 77 3.07 4.58 1.43
C TRP A 77 1.60 4.95 1.51
N VAL A 78 0.82 4.19 2.27
CA VAL A 78 -0.62 4.38 2.38
C VAL A 78 -1.01 4.91 3.75
N SER A 79 -1.99 5.79 3.77
CA SER A 79 -2.55 6.41 4.98
C SER A 79 -4.07 6.36 4.93
N GLY A 80 -4.73 6.32 6.09
CA GLY A 80 -6.19 6.33 6.17
C GLY A 80 -6.72 5.99 7.57
N SER A 81 -8.02 6.15 7.74
CA SER A 81 -8.73 5.80 8.98
C SER A 81 -9.99 5.00 8.66
N ALA A 82 -10.03 3.77 9.15
CA ALA A 82 -11.23 2.93 9.16
C ALA A 82 -12.03 3.22 10.43
N GLN A 83 -13.30 3.59 10.26
CA GLN A 83 -14.22 3.91 11.34
C GLN A 83 -15.47 3.04 11.23
N VAL A 84 -15.92 2.51 12.35
CA VAL A 84 -17.08 1.63 12.43
C VAL A 84 -18.05 2.18 13.46
N GLU A 85 -19.32 2.24 13.08
CA GLU A 85 -20.44 2.61 13.94
C GLU A 85 -21.52 1.53 13.86
N ILE A 86 -22.06 1.14 15.01
CA ILE A 86 -23.08 0.10 15.13
C ILE A 86 -24.27 0.66 15.91
N SER A 87 -25.45 0.59 15.32
CA SER A 87 -26.70 1.06 15.92
C SER A 87 -27.71 -0.07 16.06
N GLY A 88 -28.41 -0.14 17.19
CA GLY A 88 -29.49 -1.12 17.42
C GLY A 88 -29.06 -2.54 17.81
N GLY A 89 -27.79 -2.75 18.19
CA GLY A 89 -27.22 -4.08 18.45
C GLY A 89 -27.23 -4.58 19.90
N GLY A 90 -27.92 -3.91 20.83
CA GLY A 90 -27.96 -4.29 22.26
C GLY A 90 -26.77 -3.78 23.09
N GLU A 91 -26.59 -4.34 24.29
CA GLU A 91 -25.57 -3.94 25.27
C GLU A 91 -24.21 -4.59 25.00
N ASP A 92 -24.18 -5.84 24.51
CA ASP A 92 -22.98 -6.64 24.25
C ASP A 92 -22.58 -6.65 22.76
N VAL A 93 -22.52 -5.46 22.15
CA VAL A 93 -22.09 -5.31 20.77
C VAL A 93 -20.58 -5.08 20.64
N GLY A 94 -19.95 -5.63 19.61
CA GLY A 94 -18.55 -5.38 19.34
C GLY A 94 -18.10 -5.97 18.01
N GLY A 95 -16.78 -6.04 17.81
CA GLY A 95 -16.26 -6.59 16.57
C GLY A 95 -14.76 -6.51 16.40
N LYS A 96 -14.33 -6.82 15.18
CA LYS A 96 -12.93 -6.81 14.74
C LYS A 96 -12.82 -6.08 13.41
N ILE A 97 -11.86 -5.15 13.32
CA ILE A 97 -11.59 -4.35 12.12
C ILE A 97 -10.32 -4.87 11.47
N TYR A 98 -10.41 -5.24 10.20
CA TYR A 98 -9.32 -5.74 9.36
C TYR A 98 -9.13 -4.77 8.18
N PRO A 99 -8.33 -3.70 8.36
CA PRO A 99 -7.95 -2.83 7.26
C PRO A 99 -6.82 -3.46 6.43
N GLY A 100 -6.89 -3.29 5.12
CA GLY A 100 -5.88 -3.82 4.21
C GLY A 100 -6.04 -3.33 2.78
N TYR A 101 -5.17 -3.83 1.91
CA TYR A 101 -5.14 -3.54 0.49
C TYR A 101 -5.04 -4.85 -0.27
N VAL A 102 -5.84 -5.03 -1.32
CA VAL A 102 -5.60 -6.07 -2.32
C VAL A 102 -4.68 -5.47 -3.36
N VAL A 103 -3.53 -6.11 -3.57
CA VAL A 103 -2.51 -5.69 -4.53
C VAL A 103 -2.40 -6.76 -5.61
N GLY A 104 -2.45 -6.33 -6.86
CA GLY A 104 -2.30 -7.20 -8.03
C GLY A 104 -1.24 -6.69 -8.98
N CYS A 105 -0.62 -7.62 -9.70
CA CYS A 105 0.34 -7.35 -10.76
C CYS A 105 -0.10 -7.98 -12.08
N GLN A 106 0.11 -7.27 -13.20
CA GLN A 106 -0.22 -7.77 -14.53
C GLN A 106 0.62 -9.00 -14.92
N VAL A 107 1.95 -8.92 -14.79
CA VAL A 107 2.87 -10.02 -15.08
C VAL A 107 3.78 -10.19 -13.89
N ASN A 108 3.78 -11.38 -13.31
CA ASN A 108 4.72 -11.68 -12.25
C ASN A 108 5.93 -12.42 -12.80
N ILE A 109 7.11 -11.97 -12.43
CA ILE A 109 8.38 -12.61 -12.70
C ILE A 109 8.92 -13.10 -11.36
N ASP A 110 8.53 -14.32 -10.98
CA ASP A 110 9.20 -15.05 -9.90
C ASP A 110 10.57 -15.49 -10.41
N GLY A 111 11.64 -15.11 -9.71
CA GLY A 111 12.99 -15.60 -9.97
C GLY A 111 13.82 -14.85 -11.03
N GLY A 112 13.44 -13.62 -11.38
CA GLY A 112 14.17 -12.78 -12.34
C GLY A 112 15.08 -11.73 -11.70
N GLY A 113 15.88 -12.11 -10.70
CA GLY A 113 16.99 -11.27 -10.26
C GLY A 113 17.96 -11.11 -11.43
N VAL A 114 18.01 -9.92 -12.03
CA VAL A 114 19.07 -9.56 -12.97
C VAL A 114 20.35 -9.30 -12.19
N GLU A 115 20.97 -10.37 -11.68
CA GLU A 115 22.40 -10.36 -11.39
C GLU A 115 23.12 -10.54 -12.73
N GLY A 116 23.58 -9.42 -13.30
CA GLY A 116 24.50 -9.46 -14.42
C GLY A 116 25.80 -10.14 -14.00
N GLY A 117 25.98 -11.41 -14.39
CA GLY A 117 27.24 -12.11 -14.21
C GLY A 117 27.17 -13.60 -14.54
N VAL A 118 27.64 -13.94 -15.76
CA VAL A 118 28.25 -15.23 -16.14
C VAL A 118 27.33 -16.47 -16.24
N GLU A 119 27.13 -16.89 -17.50
CA GLU A 119 26.90 -18.26 -17.99
C GLU A 119 26.29 -19.29 -17.02
N GLY A 120 24.98 -19.51 -17.11
CA GLY A 120 24.31 -20.63 -16.47
C GLY A 120 22.88 -20.79 -16.95
N SER A 121 22.65 -21.71 -17.88
CA SER A 121 21.31 -22.19 -18.23
C SER A 121 20.68 -22.86 -17.01
N ALA A 122 19.72 -22.21 -16.37
CA ALA A 122 18.88 -22.83 -15.34
C ALA A 122 17.60 -23.35 -16.00
N ASP A 123 17.50 -24.68 -15.99
CA ASP A 123 16.39 -25.50 -16.47
C ASP A 123 15.07 -25.12 -15.76
N TRP A 124 14.04 -24.82 -16.55
CA TRP A 124 12.72 -24.42 -16.07
C TRP A 124 11.80 -25.66 -16.08
N SER A 125 12.11 -26.63 -15.22
CA SER A 125 11.25 -27.78 -14.95
C SER A 125 11.23 -28.08 -13.46
N GLY A 126 10.14 -27.70 -12.79
CA GLY A 126 10.02 -27.90 -11.34
C GLY A 126 8.73 -27.34 -10.76
N ASP A 127 7.68 -28.14 -10.89
CA ASP A 127 6.36 -27.98 -10.29
C ASP A 127 6.45 -27.86 -8.75
N THR A 128 5.64 -26.97 -8.15
CA THR A 128 5.43 -26.75 -6.69
C THR A 128 6.34 -25.74 -5.97
N VAL A 129 5.77 -24.57 -5.64
CA VAL A 129 6.14 -23.80 -4.43
C VAL A 129 4.98 -23.85 -3.45
N THR A 130 5.07 -24.79 -2.51
CA THR A 130 4.24 -24.86 -1.31
C THR A 130 4.56 -23.71 -0.37
N GLY A 131 3.53 -22.90 -0.05
CA GLY A 131 3.29 -22.27 1.26
C GLY A 131 4.41 -21.44 1.90
N GLY A 132 4.22 -20.12 1.90
CA GLY A 132 4.88 -19.20 2.84
C GLY A 132 3.82 -18.32 3.50
N VAL A 133 3.72 -18.46 4.81
CA VAL A 133 2.75 -17.85 5.73
C VAL A 133 2.73 -16.33 5.57
N GLY A 134 1.53 -15.75 5.41
CA GLY A 134 1.34 -14.31 5.45
C GLY A 134 1.41 -13.81 6.88
N ALA A 135 2.54 -13.24 7.27
CA ALA A 135 2.72 -12.43 8.47
C ALA A 135 4.05 -11.68 8.34
N GLU A 136 4.03 -10.48 7.75
CA GLU A 136 5.06 -9.46 7.97
C GLU A 136 4.41 -8.09 7.75
N SER A 137 4.22 -7.33 8.82
CA SER A 137 3.97 -5.90 8.76
C SER A 137 5.10 -5.19 8.01
N GLY A 138 4.90 -5.01 6.70
CA GLY A 138 5.88 -4.36 5.83
C GLY A 138 7.03 -5.27 5.42
N GLY A 139 6.71 -6.38 4.76
CA GLY A 139 7.67 -7.26 4.08
C GLY A 139 7.31 -7.42 2.60
N GLU A 140 8.33 -7.62 1.76
CA GLU A 140 8.24 -7.68 0.30
C GLU A 140 7.18 -8.70 -0.20
N LEU A 141 6.18 -8.22 -0.94
CA LEU A 141 5.12 -9.08 -1.48
C LEU A 141 5.58 -9.74 -2.79
N THR A 142 5.75 -11.06 -2.77
CA THR A 142 5.92 -11.86 -4.00
C THR A 142 4.56 -12.39 -4.46
N LEU A 143 4.14 -12.06 -5.68
CA LEU A 143 2.92 -12.58 -6.32
C LEU A 143 3.29 -13.73 -7.26
N GLY A 144 2.35 -14.51 -7.78
CA GLY A 144 2.52 -15.37 -8.96
C GLY A 144 1.88 -14.74 -10.20
N PRO A 145 2.02 -15.30 -11.42
CA PRO A 145 1.48 -14.69 -12.64
C PRO A 145 -0.04 -14.46 -12.56
N GLY A 146 -0.49 -13.21 -12.63
CA GLY A 146 -1.90 -12.83 -12.51
C GLY A 146 -2.49 -12.93 -11.10
N GLN A 147 -1.66 -13.11 -10.07
CA GLN A 147 -2.13 -13.22 -8.70
C GLN A 147 -2.40 -11.84 -8.10
N ALA A 148 -3.41 -11.77 -7.22
CA ALA A 148 -3.60 -10.69 -6.28
C ALA A 148 -3.43 -11.23 -4.85
N LYS A 149 -2.78 -10.48 -3.96
CA LYS A 149 -2.68 -10.81 -2.53
C LYS A 149 -3.25 -9.69 -1.68
N SER A 150 -3.79 -10.08 -0.53
CA SER A 150 -4.22 -9.14 0.50
C SER A 150 -3.04 -8.80 1.40
N PHE A 151 -2.68 -7.53 1.43
CA PHE A 151 -1.80 -6.91 2.41
C PHE A 151 -2.66 -6.39 3.57
N TYR A 152 -2.39 -6.82 4.79
CA TYR A 152 -3.07 -6.32 5.99
C TYR A 152 -2.25 -5.20 6.63
N ILE A 153 -2.92 -4.15 7.09
CA ILE A 153 -2.26 -2.99 7.70
C ILE A 153 -1.83 -3.27 9.14
N LEU A 154 -2.58 -4.14 9.82
CA LEU A 154 -2.32 -4.49 11.21
C LEU A 154 -1.52 -5.78 11.29
N ASP A 155 -0.59 -5.79 12.24
CA ASP A 155 0.17 -6.95 12.67
C ASP A 155 0.43 -6.79 14.17
N ILE A 156 -0.53 -7.22 14.98
CA ILE A 156 -0.51 -7.01 16.43
C ILE A 156 -0.03 -8.29 17.09
N GLU A 157 1.14 -8.23 17.72
CA GLU A 157 1.70 -9.32 18.53
C GLU A 157 0.84 -9.59 19.76
N LYS A 158 0.53 -10.86 20.01
CA LYS A 158 -0.20 -11.37 21.18
C LYS A 158 0.27 -12.79 21.49
N PRO A 159 0.26 -13.23 22.76
CA PRO A 159 0.56 -14.63 23.07
C PRO A 159 -0.58 -15.56 22.60
N ASP A 160 -0.22 -16.73 22.07
CA ASP A 160 -1.13 -17.84 21.80
C ASP A 160 -1.51 -18.57 23.10
N ASP A 161 -2.42 -19.55 22.99
CA ASP A 161 -2.90 -20.34 24.13
C ASP A 161 -1.80 -21.19 24.80
N TYR A 162 -0.61 -21.26 24.20
CA TYR A 162 0.56 -22.01 24.65
C TYR A 162 1.74 -21.09 25.07
N GLY A 163 1.58 -19.77 24.99
CA GLY A 163 2.59 -18.77 25.34
C GLY A 163 3.61 -18.43 24.25
N ASN A 164 3.44 -18.91 23.01
CA ASN A 164 4.22 -18.45 21.85
C ASN A 164 3.62 -17.16 21.27
N GLU A 165 4.40 -16.44 20.47
CA GLU A 165 3.94 -15.23 19.78
C GLU A 165 2.98 -15.58 18.64
N ASP A 166 1.85 -14.88 18.57
CA ASP A 166 0.83 -14.92 17.52
C ASP A 166 0.56 -13.50 17.01
N HIS A 167 0.15 -13.39 15.76
CA HIS A 167 0.04 -12.12 15.03
C HIS A 167 -1.41 -11.88 14.58
N ALA A 168 -2.04 -10.84 15.12
CA ALA A 168 -3.39 -10.46 14.75
C ALA A 168 -3.42 -9.36 13.68
N THR A 169 -4.06 -9.66 12.56
CA THR A 169 -4.33 -8.69 11.49
C THR A 169 -5.56 -7.81 11.73
N ASN A 170 -6.00 -7.70 12.99
CA ASN A 170 -7.22 -7.00 13.35
C ASN A 170 -7.13 -6.30 14.69
N ASN A 171 -7.84 -5.16 14.77
CA ASN A 171 -8.12 -4.49 16.03
C ASN A 171 -9.50 -4.92 16.54
N LYS A 172 -9.57 -5.39 17.78
CA LYS A 172 -10.84 -5.75 18.44
C LYS A 172 -11.40 -4.52 19.17
N PHE A 173 -12.70 -4.29 19.03
CA PHE A 173 -13.43 -3.25 19.75
C PHE A 173 -14.66 -3.82 20.47
N LYS A 174 -15.07 -3.13 21.53
CA LYS A 174 -16.31 -3.39 22.27
C LYS A 174 -17.15 -2.11 22.29
N GLY A 175 -18.46 -2.27 22.34
CA GLY A 175 -19.42 -1.19 22.22
C GLY A 175 -19.71 -0.82 20.77
N ASN A 176 -20.47 0.26 20.61
CA ASN A 176 -21.10 0.68 19.37
C ASN A 176 -20.15 1.30 18.34
N SER A 177 -18.86 1.46 18.65
CA SER A 177 -17.92 2.11 17.74
C SER A 177 -16.51 1.57 17.88
N GLY A 178 -15.77 1.59 16.78
CA GLY A 178 -14.35 1.25 16.76
C GLY A 178 -13.65 1.98 15.62
N SER A 179 -12.34 2.17 15.74
CA SER A 179 -11.55 2.72 14.64
C SER A 179 -10.14 2.14 14.60
N VAL A 180 -9.54 2.22 13.42
CA VAL A 180 -8.12 1.95 13.18
C VAL A 180 -7.62 3.02 12.23
N THR A 181 -6.57 3.74 12.63
CA THR A 181 -5.92 4.74 11.80
C THR A 181 -4.49 4.29 11.53
N TRP A 182 -4.06 4.43 10.29
CA TRP A 182 -2.70 4.17 9.87
C TRP A 182 -2.18 5.36 9.07
N ALA A 183 -0.88 5.59 9.18
CA ALA A 183 -0.17 6.62 8.45
C ALA A 183 1.12 6.01 7.91
N ASP A 184 1.45 6.36 6.67
CA ASP A 184 2.69 5.98 5.99
C ASP A 184 3.04 4.50 6.17
N SER A 185 2.04 3.63 6.01
CA SER A 185 2.24 2.18 6.01
C SER A 185 2.75 1.74 4.64
N THR A 186 3.83 0.95 4.60
CA THR A 186 4.47 0.59 3.35
C THR A 186 3.81 -0.62 2.68
N ILE A 187 3.57 -0.51 1.38
CA ILE A 187 3.22 -1.60 0.47
C ILE A 187 4.39 -1.78 -0.47
N GLY A 188 5.23 -2.78 -0.18
CA GLY A 188 6.31 -3.22 -1.06
C GLY A 188 5.86 -4.40 -1.90
N LEU A 189 5.98 -4.29 -3.22
CA LEU A 189 5.72 -5.36 -4.17
C LEU A 189 7.00 -5.63 -4.96
N SER A 190 7.43 -6.88 -5.03
CA SER A 190 8.55 -7.32 -5.89
C SER A 190 8.10 -8.32 -6.94
N GLY A 191 8.96 -8.55 -7.93
CA GLY A 191 8.67 -9.46 -9.03
C GLY A 191 7.56 -8.97 -9.97
N CYS A 192 7.10 -7.72 -9.87
CA CYS A 192 6.03 -7.21 -10.72
C CYS A 192 6.53 -6.57 -12.01
N ALA A 193 6.30 -7.25 -13.13
CA ALA A 193 6.48 -6.71 -14.48
C ALA A 193 5.16 -6.13 -15.02
N GLY A 194 5.25 -4.93 -15.60
CA GLY A 194 4.07 -4.23 -16.12
C GLY A 194 3.30 -3.48 -15.04
N TYR A 195 1.99 -3.33 -15.26
CA TYR A 195 1.12 -2.50 -14.42
C TYR A 195 0.77 -3.20 -13.11
N ALA A 196 0.93 -2.48 -11.99
CA ALA A 196 0.46 -2.90 -10.68
C ALA A 196 -0.71 -2.02 -10.21
N GLN A 197 -1.67 -2.64 -9.52
CA GLN A 197 -2.84 -1.95 -8.97
C GLN A 197 -3.07 -2.38 -7.52
N ALA A 198 -3.44 -1.42 -6.67
CA ALA A 198 -3.89 -1.68 -5.32
C ALA A 198 -5.32 -1.18 -5.12
N ARG A 199 -6.05 -1.82 -4.20
CA ARG A 199 -7.39 -1.42 -3.77
C ARG A 199 -7.55 -1.65 -2.28
N SER A 200 -7.94 -0.61 -1.54
CA SER A 200 -8.22 -0.75 -0.11
C SER A 200 -9.48 -1.57 0.15
N PHE A 201 -9.45 -2.28 1.28
CA PHE A 201 -10.61 -2.89 1.90
C PHE A 201 -10.61 -2.64 3.40
N VAL A 202 -11.81 -2.50 3.97
CA VAL A 202 -12.03 -2.55 5.40
C VAL A 202 -13.04 -3.64 5.66
N LYS A 203 -12.57 -4.77 6.18
CA LYS A 203 -13.43 -5.88 6.58
C LYS A 203 -13.72 -5.76 8.07
N VAL A 204 -15.00 -5.73 8.42
CA VAL A 204 -15.47 -5.60 9.79
C VAL A 204 -16.27 -6.84 10.12
N LYS A 205 -15.78 -7.63 11.07
CA LYS A 205 -16.56 -8.70 11.69
C LYS A 205 -17.33 -8.08 12.86
N VAL A 206 -18.64 -8.06 12.77
CA VAL A 206 -19.53 -7.59 13.84
C VAL A 206 -20.08 -8.79 14.59
N GLU A 207 -20.05 -8.69 15.91
CA GLU A 207 -20.56 -9.69 16.84
C GLU A 207 -21.63 -9.00 17.71
N THR A 208 -22.86 -9.49 17.63
CA THR A 208 -24.00 -9.13 18.48
C THR A 208 -24.43 -10.35 19.29
N ASP A 209 -25.38 -10.18 20.22
CA ASP A 209 -25.97 -11.29 20.98
C ASP A 209 -26.60 -12.38 20.09
N ASN A 210 -27.07 -11.99 18.91
CA ASN A 210 -27.91 -12.83 18.06
C ASN A 210 -27.20 -13.25 16.75
N VAL A 211 -26.23 -12.47 16.26
CA VAL A 211 -25.66 -12.63 14.92
C VAL A 211 -24.17 -12.31 14.90
N MET A 212 -23.42 -13.10 14.12
CA MET A 212 -22.10 -12.72 13.65
C MET A 212 -22.12 -12.51 12.14
N SER A 213 -21.68 -11.34 11.69
CA SER A 213 -21.68 -10.99 10.26
C SER A 213 -20.42 -10.25 9.86
N VAL A 214 -20.08 -10.32 8.57
CA VAL A 214 -18.92 -9.65 8.01
C VAL A 214 -19.37 -8.63 6.98
N VAL A 215 -19.03 -7.37 7.23
CA VAL A 215 -19.27 -6.25 6.31
C VAL A 215 -17.92 -5.84 5.73
N THR A 216 -17.82 -5.75 4.40
CA THR A 216 -16.59 -5.31 3.73
C THR A 216 -16.86 -4.06 2.92
N LEU A 217 -16.18 -2.97 3.28
CA LEU A 217 -16.06 -1.76 2.47
C LEU A 217 -14.89 -1.93 1.51
N TRP A 218 -15.08 -1.52 0.25
CA TRP A 218 -14.03 -1.48 -0.76
C TRP A 218 -13.82 -0.04 -1.21
N GLY A 219 -12.58 0.44 -1.19
CA GLY A 219 -12.22 1.77 -1.70
C GLY A 219 -12.03 1.79 -3.22
N GLN A 220 -11.62 2.96 -3.72
CA GLN A 220 -11.29 3.15 -5.14
C GLN A 220 -9.92 2.51 -5.44
N PRO A 221 -9.79 1.72 -6.53
CA PRO A 221 -8.49 1.19 -6.92
C PRO A 221 -7.56 2.31 -7.42
N PHE A 222 -6.26 2.15 -7.23
CA PHE A 222 -5.22 3.09 -7.67
C PHE A 222 -4.02 2.35 -8.25
N SER A 223 -3.33 3.01 -9.18
CA SER A 223 -2.11 2.48 -9.80
C SER A 223 -0.95 2.52 -8.83
N LEU A 224 -0.11 1.48 -8.84
CA LEU A 224 1.20 1.48 -8.20
C LEU A 224 2.35 1.73 -9.19
N GLY A 225 2.05 1.85 -10.49
CA GLY A 225 3.04 1.98 -11.57
C GLY A 225 2.98 0.84 -12.57
#